data_AF-A0A239I1R6-F1
#
_entry.id   AF-A0A239I1R6-F1
#
_cell.length_a   1.000
_cell.length_b   1.000
_cell.length_c   1.000
_cell.angle_alpha   90.00
_cell.angle_beta   90.00
_cell.angle_gamma   90.00
#
_symmetry.space_group_name_H-M   'P 1'
#
loop_
_entity.id
_entity.type
_entity.pdbx_description
1 polymer ?
#
loop_
_entity_poly.entity_id
_entity_poly.type
_entity_poly.pdbx_seq_one_letter_code
_entity_poly.pdbx_strand_id
1 'polypeptide(L)'
;MTFIQKIDGTTCGCDGLADLKTLIPVDEALKRISNETRKVAETECLRLAQASGRILAEPVVALDMVPPFDRSAMDGYAINTSGLAGDGPWELDVSGRIAAGQAGPDPIPANTAVQIFTGAPVPPGADAVVMQEAVQRTGNRIVISDAIRRGSHIRKAGEDMQTGRILIPAGRTLTPREIAVCAAAGHATVTVTRRIRVVLLVTGDEVCQPGQPRGPAGIWDVNTPMLSAALMSPEIELCSVQVVADTRSAARAQLDGLARDVDLIITTGGISVCQSARNPDPLSAPKNDPLILRRGSWPDAV
;
A
#
# COMPACT_ATOMS: atom_id res chain seq x y z
N MET A 1 -4.58 19.45 40.10
CA MET A 1 -5.00 20.86 40.24
C MET A 1 -4.11 21.69 39.31
N THR A 2 -4.57 21.91 38.09
CA THR A 2 -3.86 22.73 37.10
C THR A 2 -4.64 24.02 37.00
N PHE A 3 -4.05 25.11 37.50
CA PHE A 3 -4.61 26.45 37.39
C PHE A 3 -4.48 26.91 35.94
N ILE A 4 -5.60 26.90 35.21
CA ILE A 4 -5.73 27.64 33.96
C ILE A 4 -6.21 29.03 34.35
N GLN A 5 -5.28 29.98 34.42
CA GLN A 5 -5.62 31.38 34.62
C GLN A 5 -6.18 31.92 33.29
N LYS A 6 -7.43 32.37 33.32
CA LYS A 6 -8.10 32.98 32.17
C LYS A 6 -7.38 34.29 31.85
N ILE A 7 -6.86 34.41 30.63
CA ILE A 7 -6.25 35.66 30.14
C ILE A 7 -7.40 36.59 29.75
N ASP A 8 -7.82 37.44 30.67
CA ASP A 8 -8.73 38.55 30.39
C ASP A 8 -7.89 39.75 29.92
N GLY A 9 -7.56 39.78 28.63
CA GLY A 9 -6.82 40.87 28.01
C GLY A 9 -7.24 41.04 26.56
N THR A 10 -7.73 42.25 26.24
CA THR A 10 -8.18 42.75 24.92
C THR A 10 -7.73 41.90 23.74
N THR A 11 -8.64 41.01 23.33
CA THR A 11 -8.44 39.98 22.33
C THR A 11 -8.75 40.49 20.93
N CYS A 12 -8.06 39.86 19.96
CA CYS A 12 -8.35 39.92 18.53
C CYS A 12 -9.85 39.71 18.30
N GLY A 13 -10.46 40.42 17.34
CA GLY A 13 -11.90 40.48 17.07
C GLY A 13 -12.62 39.17 16.70
N CYS A 14 -12.05 38.01 17.03
CA CYS A 14 -12.65 36.67 16.95
C CYS A 14 -13.64 36.39 18.10
N ASP A 15 -13.66 37.22 19.15
CA ASP A 15 -14.46 36.98 20.37
C ASP A 15 -15.86 37.60 20.33
N GLY A 16 -16.32 38.01 19.15
CA GLY A 16 -17.72 38.35 18.94
C GLY A 16 -18.60 37.15 19.22
N LEU A 17 -19.21 37.07 20.41
CA LEU A 17 -20.16 36.01 20.81
C LEU A 17 -21.33 35.79 19.82
N ALA A 18 -21.52 36.70 18.85
CA ALA A 18 -22.47 36.55 17.75
C ALA A 18 -22.05 35.50 16.70
N ASP A 19 -20.75 35.30 16.44
CA ASP A 19 -20.24 34.39 15.40
C ASP A 19 -20.04 32.94 15.88
N LEU A 20 -20.16 32.69 17.18
CA LEU A 20 -20.12 31.34 17.76
C LEU A 20 -21.31 30.47 17.32
N LYS A 21 -22.42 31.08 16.85
CA LYS A 21 -23.60 30.37 16.36
C LYS A 21 -23.43 29.73 14.98
N THR A 22 -22.29 29.96 14.31
CA THR A 22 -22.02 29.49 12.94
C THR A 22 -20.90 28.45 12.86
N LEU A 23 -20.33 28.03 13.99
CA LEU A 23 -19.30 27.00 14.01
C LEU A 23 -19.91 25.60 13.88
N ILE A 24 -19.38 24.81 12.94
CA ILE A 24 -19.76 23.41 12.77
C ILE A 24 -18.87 22.50 13.62
N PRO A 25 -19.37 21.35 14.11
CA PRO A 25 -18.54 20.33 14.74
C PRO A 25 -17.45 19.82 13.80
N VAL A 26 -16.30 19.42 14.35
CA VAL A 26 -15.17 18.88 13.58
C VAL A 26 -15.58 17.72 12.68
N ASP A 27 -16.39 16.79 13.20
CA ASP A 27 -16.87 15.64 12.43
C ASP A 27 -17.73 16.05 11.23
N GLU A 28 -18.48 17.15 11.34
CA GLU A 28 -19.26 17.70 10.24
C GLU A 28 -18.34 18.33 9.19
N ALA A 29 -17.32 19.07 9.61
CA ALA A 29 -16.31 19.61 8.71
C ALA A 29 -15.59 18.49 7.93
N LEU A 30 -15.16 17.42 8.62
CA LEU A 30 -14.51 16.27 7.99
C LEU A 30 -15.43 15.56 6.98
N LYS A 31 -16.72 15.40 7.29
CA LYS A 31 -17.71 14.86 6.34
C LYS A 31 -17.85 15.74 5.11
N ARG A 32 -17.93 17.07 5.28
CA ARG A 32 -18.01 18.00 4.15
C ARG A 32 -16.77 17.91 3.26
N ILE A 33 -15.57 17.86 3.84
CA ILE A 33 -14.32 17.67 3.10
C ILE A 33 -14.31 16.34 2.35
N SER A 34 -14.71 15.25 3.01
CA SER A 34 -14.77 13.92 2.38
C SER A 34 -15.76 13.86 1.20
N ASN A 35 -16.84 14.65 1.22
CA ASN A 35 -17.84 14.67 0.14
C ASN A 35 -17.40 15.50 -1.07
N GLU A 36 -16.53 16.49 -0.86
CA GLU A 36 -16.04 17.39 -1.93
C GLU A 36 -14.71 16.92 -2.55
N THR A 37 -14.05 15.95 -1.91
CA THR A 37 -12.79 15.38 -2.39
C THR A 37 -13.01 14.23 -3.37
N ARG A 38 -12.09 14.09 -4.32
CA ARG A 38 -12.08 12.98 -5.29
C ARG A 38 -10.79 12.19 -5.14
N LYS A 39 -10.90 10.88 -5.33
CA LYS A 39 -9.71 10.01 -5.40
C LYS A 39 -8.87 10.41 -6.61
N VAL A 40 -7.56 10.40 -6.43
CA VAL A 40 -6.60 10.45 -7.51
C VAL A 40 -6.78 9.18 -8.35
N ALA A 41 -7.12 9.34 -9.63
CA ALA A 41 -7.47 8.23 -10.52
C ALA A 41 -6.27 7.76 -11.33
N GLU A 42 -5.25 8.59 -11.51
CA GLU A 42 -4.09 8.25 -12.30
C GLU A 42 -3.23 7.21 -11.59
N THR A 43 -2.67 6.30 -12.37
CA THR A 43 -1.88 5.17 -11.90
C THR A 43 -0.47 5.21 -12.47
N GLU A 44 0.43 4.49 -11.82
CA GLU A 44 1.79 4.25 -12.30
C GLU A 44 2.20 2.80 -11.99
N CYS A 45 3.13 2.27 -12.78
CA CYS A 45 3.66 0.92 -12.59
C CYS A 45 5.02 1.01 -11.90
N LEU A 46 5.17 0.31 -10.78
CA LEU A 46 6.39 0.32 -9.99
C LEU A 46 6.93 -1.08 -9.78
N ARG A 47 8.26 -1.20 -9.66
CA ARG A 47 8.88 -2.42 -9.14
C ARG A 47 8.50 -2.61 -7.68
N LEU A 48 8.38 -3.87 -7.23
CA LEU A 48 8.02 -4.20 -5.85
C LEU A 48 8.88 -3.48 -4.80
N ALA A 49 10.18 -3.33 -5.05
CA ALA A 49 11.11 -2.64 -4.16
C ALA A 49 10.79 -1.15 -3.93
N GLN A 50 10.01 -0.52 -4.83
CA GLN A 50 9.63 0.90 -4.79
C GLN A 50 8.16 1.10 -4.41
N ALA A 51 7.39 0.01 -4.26
CA ALA A 51 5.95 0.05 -4.07
C ALA A 51 5.52 0.07 -2.59
N SER A 52 6.45 -0.08 -1.64
CA SER A 52 6.14 -0.05 -0.21
C SER A 52 5.48 1.27 0.20
N GLY A 53 4.37 1.17 0.93
CA GLY A 53 3.54 2.28 1.38
C GLY A 53 2.65 2.89 0.29
N ARG A 54 2.69 2.40 -0.95
CA ARG A 54 1.82 2.86 -2.04
C ARG A 54 0.46 2.17 -1.99
N ILE A 55 -0.58 2.79 -2.55
CA ILE A 55 -1.91 2.20 -2.67
C ILE A 55 -2.02 1.45 -4.00
N LEU A 56 -2.36 0.17 -3.92
CA LEU A 56 -2.56 -0.69 -5.07
C LEU A 56 -3.78 -0.20 -5.89
N ALA A 57 -3.60 0.02 -7.19
CA ALA A 57 -4.69 0.47 -8.07
C ALA A 57 -5.47 -0.70 -8.68
N GLU A 58 -4.80 -1.83 -8.94
CA GLU A 58 -5.37 -3.02 -9.57
C GLU A 58 -5.19 -4.23 -8.67
N PRO A 59 -6.15 -5.17 -8.60
CA PRO A 59 -6.00 -6.36 -7.75
C PRO A 59 -4.79 -7.20 -8.17
N VAL A 60 -4.08 -7.75 -7.19
CA VAL A 60 -3.00 -8.71 -7.43
C VAL A 60 -3.62 -10.09 -7.55
N VAL A 61 -3.43 -10.71 -8.71
CA VAL A 61 -3.87 -12.07 -9.03
C VAL A 61 -2.68 -13.02 -9.08
N ALA A 62 -2.87 -14.27 -8.66
CA ALA A 62 -1.86 -15.31 -8.82
C ALA A 62 -1.61 -15.58 -10.32
N LEU A 63 -0.38 -15.37 -10.81
CA LEU A 63 -0.02 -15.67 -12.20
C LEU A 63 0.13 -17.17 -12.46
N ASP A 64 0.43 -17.92 -11.41
CA ASP A 64 0.57 -19.37 -11.46
C ASP A 64 0.07 -19.99 -10.14
N MET A 65 -0.07 -21.31 -10.15
CA MET A 65 -0.45 -22.08 -8.99
C MET A 65 0.77 -22.45 -8.14
N VAL A 66 0.57 -22.58 -6.83
CA VAL A 66 1.62 -22.97 -5.88
C VAL A 66 1.13 -24.17 -5.08
N PRO A 67 1.90 -25.27 -5.05
CA PRO A 67 3.03 -25.56 -5.94
C PRO A 67 2.59 -25.74 -7.41
N PRO A 68 3.49 -25.55 -8.39
CA PRO A 68 3.15 -25.68 -9.82
C PRO A 68 2.94 -27.14 -10.28
N PHE A 69 3.35 -28.10 -9.46
CA PHE A 69 3.21 -29.54 -9.71
C PHE A 69 3.09 -30.29 -8.38
N ASP A 70 2.63 -31.54 -8.44
CA ASP A 70 2.62 -32.44 -7.30
C ASP A 70 4.06 -32.66 -6.81
N ARG A 71 4.33 -32.31 -5.55
CA ARG A 71 5.67 -32.39 -4.95
C ARG A 71 5.66 -33.18 -3.66
N SER A 72 6.80 -33.79 -3.34
CA SER A 72 6.95 -34.49 -2.06
C SER A 72 6.88 -33.52 -0.87
N ALA A 73 6.11 -33.88 0.14
CA ALA A 73 6.06 -33.18 1.44
C ALA A 73 7.20 -33.58 2.37
N MET A 74 7.84 -34.72 2.14
CA MET A 74 8.85 -35.34 3.02
C MET A 74 10.03 -35.91 2.22
N ASP A 75 11.12 -36.23 2.90
CA ASP A 75 12.20 -37.05 2.34
C ASP A 75 11.82 -38.53 2.45
N GLY A 76 11.96 -39.28 1.37
CA GLY A 76 11.42 -40.63 1.34
C GLY A 76 11.49 -41.34 0.00
N TYR A 77 10.48 -42.16 -0.26
CA TYR A 77 10.37 -43.00 -1.44
C TYR A 77 9.00 -42.84 -2.08
N ALA A 78 9.00 -42.34 -3.32
CA ALA A 78 7.81 -42.32 -4.15
C ALA A 78 7.50 -43.75 -4.62
N ILE A 79 6.25 -44.16 -4.46
CA ILE A 79 5.77 -45.51 -4.80
C ILE A 79 4.42 -45.43 -5.52
N ASN A 80 4.06 -46.52 -6.18
CA ASN A 80 2.71 -46.77 -6.64
C ASN A 80 2.01 -47.75 -5.69
N THR A 81 1.01 -47.26 -4.95
CA THR A 81 0.28 -48.07 -3.95
C THR A 81 -0.47 -49.25 -4.57
N SER A 82 -0.83 -49.22 -5.87
CA SER A 82 -1.47 -50.37 -6.52
C SER A 82 -0.50 -51.53 -6.78
N GLY A 83 0.82 -51.29 -6.73
CA GLY A 83 1.83 -52.35 -6.82
C GLY A 83 2.05 -53.10 -5.51
N LEU A 84 1.51 -52.61 -4.39
CA LEU A 84 1.60 -53.24 -3.07
C LEU A 84 0.48 -54.29 -2.93
N ALA A 85 0.74 -55.52 -3.36
CA ALA A 85 -0.20 -56.64 -3.23
C ALA A 85 -0.04 -57.38 -1.89
N GLY A 86 -1.14 -57.83 -1.27
CA GLY A 86 -1.15 -58.58 0.00
C GLY A 86 -1.09 -57.69 1.25
N ASP A 87 -0.81 -58.29 2.41
CA ASP A 87 -0.82 -57.61 3.73
C ASP A 87 0.58 -57.08 4.16
N GLY A 88 1.58 -57.20 3.28
CA GLY A 88 2.97 -56.82 3.57
C GLY A 88 3.76 -57.85 4.39
N PRO A 89 5.03 -57.58 4.74
CA PRO A 89 5.81 -56.42 4.30
C PRO A 89 6.12 -56.47 2.79
N TRP A 90 6.21 -55.32 2.14
CA TRP A 90 6.51 -55.21 0.72
C TRP A 90 7.97 -54.83 0.49
N GLU A 91 8.61 -55.55 -0.43
CA GLU A 91 9.98 -55.26 -0.87
C GLU A 91 9.96 -54.59 -2.24
N LEU A 92 10.60 -53.43 -2.34
CA LEU A 92 10.73 -52.69 -3.60
C LEU A 92 12.18 -52.34 -3.87
N ASP A 93 12.62 -52.51 -5.11
CA ASP A 93 13.93 -52.03 -5.55
C ASP A 93 13.86 -50.52 -5.82
N VAL A 94 14.93 -49.79 -5.46
CA VAL A 94 15.04 -48.35 -5.65
C VAL A 94 15.60 -48.08 -7.04
N SER A 95 14.77 -47.58 -7.96
CA SER A 95 15.14 -47.41 -9.38
C SER A 95 15.84 -46.09 -9.69
N GLY A 96 15.88 -45.15 -8.74
CA GLY A 96 16.52 -43.85 -8.95
C GLY A 96 16.40 -42.88 -7.78
N ARG A 97 16.83 -41.64 -8.02
CA ARG A 97 16.83 -40.54 -7.05
C ARG A 97 16.39 -39.24 -7.70
N ILE A 98 15.48 -38.50 -7.06
CA ILE A 98 14.97 -37.20 -7.52
C ILE A 98 15.17 -36.16 -6.40
N ALA A 99 15.96 -35.12 -6.66
CA ALA A 99 16.17 -33.99 -5.76
C ALA A 99 15.37 -32.75 -6.20
N ALA A 100 15.15 -31.82 -5.27
CA ALA A 100 14.47 -30.55 -5.57
C ALA A 100 15.21 -29.77 -6.67
N GLY A 101 14.46 -29.21 -7.61
CA GLY A 101 14.99 -28.42 -8.73
C GLY A 101 15.51 -29.22 -9.92
N GLN A 102 15.44 -30.55 -9.91
CA GLN A 102 15.72 -31.37 -11.10
C GLN A 102 14.54 -31.37 -12.08
N ALA A 103 14.84 -31.53 -13.37
CA ALA A 103 13.82 -31.64 -14.42
C ALA A 103 12.89 -32.84 -14.16
N GLY A 104 11.70 -32.79 -14.77
CA GLY A 104 10.63 -33.77 -14.57
C GLY A 104 11.16 -35.21 -14.63
N PRO A 105 10.92 -36.02 -13.58
CA PRO A 105 11.48 -37.36 -13.49
C PRO A 105 10.81 -38.31 -14.48
N ASP A 106 11.55 -39.33 -14.91
CA ASP A 106 10.98 -40.44 -15.68
C ASP A 106 9.84 -41.10 -14.89
N PRO A 107 8.85 -41.70 -15.58
CA PRO A 107 7.81 -42.48 -14.94
C PRO A 107 8.39 -43.56 -14.02
N ILE A 108 7.78 -43.77 -12.86
CA ILE A 108 8.21 -44.81 -11.94
C ILE A 108 8.04 -46.19 -12.60
N PRO A 109 9.08 -47.04 -12.63
CA PRO A 109 8.94 -48.42 -13.11
C PRO A 109 7.92 -49.21 -12.26
N ALA A 110 7.32 -50.23 -12.86
CA ALA A 110 6.38 -51.08 -12.15
C ALA A 110 7.07 -51.80 -10.99
N ASN A 111 6.42 -51.85 -9.83
CA ASN A 111 6.92 -52.52 -8.62
C ASN A 111 8.29 -52.04 -8.15
N THR A 112 8.63 -50.76 -8.38
CA THR A 112 9.83 -50.13 -7.82
C THR A 112 9.47 -48.92 -6.96
N ALA A 113 10.48 -48.41 -6.27
CA ALA A 113 10.42 -47.15 -5.55
C ALA A 113 11.45 -46.16 -6.13
N VAL A 114 11.17 -44.86 -6.05
CA VAL A 114 12.15 -43.82 -6.40
C VAL A 114 12.44 -42.99 -5.16
N GLN A 115 13.70 -42.86 -4.79
CA GLN A 115 14.07 -42.01 -3.67
C GLN A 115 13.80 -40.54 -4.03
N ILE A 116 12.99 -39.86 -3.24
CA ILE A 116 12.51 -38.50 -3.50
C ILE A 116 12.77 -37.62 -2.28
N PHE A 117 13.21 -36.39 -2.51
CA PHE A 117 13.43 -35.41 -1.45
C PHE A 117 12.32 -34.37 -1.39
N THR A 118 12.20 -33.71 -0.24
CA THR A 118 11.21 -32.68 0.03
C THR A 118 11.25 -31.60 -1.05
N GLY A 119 10.11 -31.39 -1.70
CA GLY A 119 9.97 -30.45 -2.80
C GLY A 119 10.37 -30.90 -4.19
N ALA A 120 10.88 -32.12 -4.34
CA ALA A 120 11.03 -32.72 -5.65
C ALA A 120 9.65 -33.06 -6.26
N PRO A 121 9.51 -32.97 -7.60
CA PRO A 121 8.31 -33.39 -8.32
C PRO A 121 8.07 -34.89 -8.15
N VAL A 122 6.81 -35.27 -7.91
CA VAL A 122 6.40 -36.68 -7.83
C VAL A 122 6.45 -37.29 -9.24
N PRO A 123 7.10 -38.46 -9.44
CA PRO A 123 7.22 -39.05 -10.75
C PRO A 123 5.87 -39.57 -11.28
N PRO A 124 5.63 -39.49 -12.60
CA PRO A 124 4.44 -40.07 -13.20
C PRO A 124 4.29 -41.55 -12.81
N GLY A 125 3.09 -41.94 -12.39
CA GLY A 125 2.79 -43.30 -11.93
C GLY A 125 3.01 -43.54 -10.43
N ALA A 126 3.67 -42.64 -9.71
CA ALA A 126 3.67 -42.66 -8.25
C ALA A 126 2.43 -41.93 -7.70
N ASP A 127 1.87 -42.47 -6.62
CA ASP A 127 0.66 -41.91 -6.00
C ASP A 127 0.75 -41.77 -4.48
N ALA A 128 1.89 -42.13 -3.87
CA ALA A 128 2.22 -41.83 -2.48
C ALA A 128 3.73 -41.67 -2.30
N VAL A 129 4.13 -40.96 -1.24
CA VAL A 129 5.52 -40.93 -0.75
C VAL A 129 5.56 -41.55 0.64
N VAL A 130 6.47 -42.49 0.87
CA VAL A 130 6.73 -43.09 2.19
C VAL A 130 7.94 -42.43 2.81
N MET A 131 7.85 -41.98 4.06
CA MET A 131 8.97 -41.35 4.77
C MET A 131 10.17 -42.30 4.85
N GLN A 132 11.38 -41.76 4.69
CA GLN A 132 12.61 -42.58 4.78
C GLN A 132 12.76 -43.26 6.15
N GLU A 133 12.25 -42.65 7.20
CA GLU A 133 12.27 -43.15 8.58
C GLU A 133 11.31 -44.32 8.78
N ALA A 134 10.30 -44.46 7.92
CA ALA A 134 9.28 -45.50 7.98
C ALA A 134 9.62 -46.76 7.16
N VAL A 135 10.80 -46.79 6.53
CA VAL A 135 11.24 -47.94 5.72
C VAL A 135 12.58 -48.48 6.20
N GLN A 136 12.76 -49.79 6.07
CA GLN A 136 14.08 -50.40 6.26
C GLN A 136 14.78 -50.47 4.91
N ARG A 137 15.96 -49.85 4.79
CA ARG A 137 16.75 -49.90 3.55
C ARG A 137 17.92 -50.88 3.70
N THR A 138 18.06 -51.78 2.74
CA THR A 138 19.24 -52.65 2.61
C THR A 138 19.77 -52.54 1.19
N GLY A 139 20.91 -51.84 1.01
CA GLY A 139 21.48 -51.56 -0.30
C GLY A 139 20.52 -50.77 -1.20
N ASN A 140 20.09 -51.40 -2.29
CA ASN A 140 19.16 -50.82 -3.26
C ASN A 140 17.71 -51.26 -3.08
N ARG A 141 17.38 -51.89 -1.94
CA ARG A 141 16.03 -52.37 -1.64
C ARG A 141 15.48 -51.68 -0.41
N ILE A 142 14.19 -51.39 -0.42
CA ILE A 142 13.44 -50.94 0.75
C ILE A 142 12.39 -51.97 1.13
N VAL A 143 12.13 -52.05 2.43
CA VAL A 143 11.05 -52.84 3.02
C VAL A 143 10.06 -51.89 3.66
N ILE A 144 8.81 -51.99 3.24
CA ILE A 144 7.67 -51.21 3.76
C ILE A 144 6.81 -52.17 4.57
N SER A 145 6.71 -51.93 5.88
CA SER A 145 5.94 -52.79 6.79
C SER A 145 4.51 -52.32 7.00
N ASP A 146 4.27 -51.02 6.89
CA ASP A 146 2.96 -50.41 7.15
C ASP A 146 2.22 -50.12 5.85
N ALA A 147 0.90 -50.33 5.86
CA ALA A 147 0.05 -50.02 4.71
C ALA A 147 0.06 -48.51 4.39
N ILE A 148 0.32 -48.17 3.13
CA ILE A 148 0.43 -46.78 2.68
C ILE A 148 -0.87 -46.35 1.99
N ARG A 149 -1.43 -45.23 2.45
CA ARG A 149 -2.60 -44.62 1.82
C ARG A 149 -2.18 -43.87 0.55
N ARG A 150 -2.99 -44.00 -0.49
CA ARG A 150 -2.88 -43.18 -1.69
C ARG A 150 -2.95 -41.69 -1.32
N GLY A 151 -2.06 -40.90 -1.90
CA GLY A 151 -1.92 -39.46 -1.66
C GLY A 151 -1.08 -39.10 -0.43
N SER A 152 -0.60 -40.07 0.35
CA SER A 152 0.24 -39.80 1.53
C SER A 152 1.48 -38.99 1.16
N HIS A 153 1.72 -37.92 1.93
CA HIS A 153 2.90 -37.06 1.83
C HIS A 153 3.13 -36.44 0.44
N ILE A 154 2.08 -36.27 -0.36
CA ILE A 154 2.11 -35.52 -1.63
C ILE A 154 1.38 -34.19 -1.42
N ARG A 155 2.07 -33.08 -1.68
CA ARG A 155 1.46 -31.75 -1.81
C ARG A 155 0.97 -31.59 -3.24
N LYS A 156 -0.32 -31.34 -3.43
CA LYS A 156 -0.95 -31.26 -4.75
C LYS A 156 -0.67 -29.92 -5.43
N ALA A 157 -0.57 -29.95 -6.75
CA ALA A 157 -0.46 -28.75 -7.55
C ALA A 157 -1.60 -27.77 -7.21
N GLY A 158 -1.25 -26.52 -6.92
CA GLY A 158 -2.18 -25.45 -6.58
C GLY A 158 -2.90 -25.57 -5.23
N GLU A 159 -2.45 -26.44 -4.31
CA GLU A 159 -3.09 -26.56 -3.00
C GLU A 159 -2.96 -25.30 -2.12
N ASP A 160 -1.87 -24.53 -2.26
CA ASP A 160 -1.68 -23.27 -1.52
C ASP A 160 -2.37 -22.11 -2.25
N MET A 161 -2.21 -22.08 -3.57
CA MET A 161 -2.67 -20.98 -4.41
C MET A 161 -2.99 -21.48 -5.81
N GLN A 162 -4.15 -21.07 -6.33
CA GLN A 162 -4.55 -21.36 -7.70
C GLN A 162 -4.34 -20.15 -8.59
N THR A 163 -3.95 -20.39 -9.84
CA THR A 163 -3.85 -19.38 -10.89
C THR A 163 -5.14 -18.58 -11.02
N GLY A 164 -5.02 -17.27 -11.19
CA GLY A 164 -6.14 -16.34 -11.36
C GLY A 164 -6.85 -15.93 -10.06
N ARG A 165 -6.51 -16.52 -8.91
CA ARG A 165 -7.09 -16.11 -7.63
C ARG A 165 -6.63 -14.70 -7.26
N ILE A 166 -7.57 -13.84 -6.87
CA ILE A 166 -7.25 -12.53 -6.27
C ILE A 166 -6.68 -12.75 -4.88
N LEU A 167 -5.46 -12.26 -4.65
CA LEU A 167 -4.75 -12.37 -3.37
C LEU A 167 -4.82 -11.06 -2.59
N ILE A 168 -4.78 -9.94 -3.30
CA ILE A 168 -4.87 -8.59 -2.72
C ILE A 168 -5.87 -7.79 -3.56
N PRO A 169 -6.95 -7.26 -2.95
CA PRO A 169 -7.88 -6.39 -3.65
C PRO A 169 -7.24 -5.01 -3.92
N ALA A 170 -7.72 -4.34 -4.96
CA ALA A 170 -7.37 -2.94 -5.23
C ALA A 170 -7.76 -2.02 -4.03
N GLY A 171 -7.06 -0.90 -3.92
CA GLY A 171 -7.23 0.09 -2.84
C GLY A 171 -6.48 -0.24 -1.55
N ARG A 172 -5.69 -1.33 -1.52
CA ARG A 172 -4.91 -1.72 -0.35
C ARG A 172 -3.54 -1.03 -0.35
N THR A 173 -3.13 -0.51 0.80
CA THR A 173 -1.75 -0.05 1.03
C THR A 173 -0.80 -1.24 1.06
N LEU A 174 0.28 -1.16 0.30
CA LEU A 174 1.29 -2.21 0.21
C LEU A 174 2.27 -2.13 1.38
N THR A 175 2.16 -3.04 2.35
CA THR A 175 3.18 -3.22 3.40
C THR A 175 4.19 -4.30 2.96
N PRO A 176 5.27 -4.56 3.71
CA PRO A 176 6.21 -5.64 3.39
C PRO A 176 5.52 -7.00 3.20
N ARG A 177 4.40 -7.24 3.91
CA ARG A 177 3.61 -8.47 3.75
C ARG A 177 2.95 -8.54 2.37
N GLU A 178 2.25 -7.49 1.96
CA GLU A 178 1.62 -7.43 0.63
C GLU A 178 2.66 -7.53 -0.49
N ILE A 179 3.84 -6.91 -0.32
CA ILE A 179 4.94 -7.03 -1.28
C ILE A 179 5.41 -8.48 -1.42
N ALA A 180 5.55 -9.21 -0.31
CA ALA A 180 5.91 -10.64 -0.36
C ALA A 180 4.83 -11.48 -1.06
N VAL A 181 3.55 -11.18 -0.84
CA VAL A 181 2.44 -11.84 -1.54
C VAL A 181 2.48 -11.55 -3.04
N CYS A 182 2.76 -10.31 -3.45
CA CYS A 182 2.91 -9.97 -4.88
C CYS A 182 4.04 -10.76 -5.54
N ALA A 183 5.19 -10.88 -4.86
CA ALA A 183 6.32 -11.67 -5.35
C ALA A 183 5.97 -13.16 -5.44
N ALA A 184 5.33 -13.72 -4.41
CA ALA A 184 4.89 -15.12 -4.40
C ALA A 184 3.84 -15.41 -5.50
N ALA A 185 3.04 -14.40 -5.86
CA ALA A 185 2.09 -14.45 -6.96
C ALA A 185 2.73 -14.35 -8.36
N GLY A 186 4.04 -14.13 -8.43
CA GLY A 186 4.80 -14.05 -9.68
C GLY A 186 5.01 -12.63 -10.23
N HIS A 187 4.57 -11.58 -9.53
CA HIS A 187 4.68 -10.21 -10.02
C HIS A 187 6.03 -9.59 -9.70
N ALA A 188 6.70 -9.01 -10.71
CA ALA A 188 7.89 -8.18 -10.51
C ALA A 188 7.54 -6.69 -10.31
N THR A 189 6.38 -6.28 -10.81
CA THR A 189 5.85 -4.92 -10.79
C THR A 189 4.39 -4.91 -10.42
N VAL A 190 3.91 -3.80 -9.87
CA VAL A 190 2.50 -3.60 -9.50
C VAL A 190 2.02 -2.22 -9.96
N THR A 191 0.74 -2.15 -10.33
CA THR A 191 0.05 -0.91 -10.67
C THR A 191 -0.45 -0.25 -9.38
N VAL A 192 0.05 0.94 -9.07
CA VAL A 192 -0.34 1.71 -7.89
C VAL A 192 -0.96 3.04 -8.30
N THR A 193 -1.75 3.66 -7.42
CA THR A 193 -2.19 5.04 -7.64
C THR A 193 -0.98 5.96 -7.52
N ARG A 194 -0.87 6.97 -8.37
CA ARG A 194 0.21 7.97 -8.24
C ARG A 194 0.13 8.69 -6.89
N ARG A 195 1.22 9.34 -6.50
CA ARG A 195 1.24 10.15 -5.28
C ARG A 195 0.31 11.37 -5.39
N ILE A 196 -0.23 11.77 -4.25
CA ILE A 196 -0.96 13.04 -4.10
C ILE A 196 0.06 14.17 -4.13
N ARG A 197 -0.07 15.07 -5.09
CA ARG A 197 0.81 16.22 -5.28
C ARG A 197 0.32 17.37 -4.41
N VAL A 198 1.17 17.78 -3.47
CA VAL A 198 0.87 18.80 -2.47
C VAL A 198 1.80 19.98 -2.64
N VAL A 199 1.27 21.20 -2.51
CA VAL A 199 2.07 22.42 -2.41
C VAL A 199 1.74 23.16 -1.13
N LEU A 200 2.78 23.66 -0.46
CA LEU A 200 2.63 24.58 0.67
C LEU A 200 2.75 26.02 0.15
N LEU A 201 1.75 26.84 0.46
CA LEU A 201 1.74 28.27 0.14
C LEU A 201 1.80 29.06 1.45
N VAL A 202 2.92 29.74 1.69
CA VAL A 202 3.18 30.53 2.89
C VAL A 202 2.84 31.98 2.60
N THR A 203 2.01 32.60 3.45
CA THR A 203 1.65 34.01 3.40
C THR A 203 2.07 34.70 4.70
N GLY A 204 2.37 36.00 4.62
CA GLY A 204 2.73 36.82 5.77
C GLY A 204 4.08 37.49 5.57
N ASP A 205 4.06 38.81 5.46
CA ASP A 205 5.27 39.62 5.27
C ASP A 205 6.18 39.58 6.52
N GLU A 206 5.64 39.18 7.67
CA GLU A 206 6.36 38.95 8.91
C GLU A 206 7.16 37.65 8.94
N VAL A 207 6.84 36.68 8.07
CA VAL A 207 7.37 35.31 8.16
C VAL A 207 8.77 35.23 7.54
N CYS A 208 9.74 34.86 8.37
CA CYS A 208 11.14 34.69 8.00
C CYS A 208 11.54 33.21 8.05
N GLN A 209 12.24 32.73 7.02
CA GLN A 209 12.77 31.37 6.96
C GLN A 209 13.82 31.14 8.08
N PRO A 210 13.76 30.03 8.84
CA PRO A 210 14.77 29.70 9.84
C PRO A 210 16.19 29.78 9.28
N GLY A 211 17.08 30.49 9.98
CA GLY A 211 18.47 30.68 9.57
C GLY A 211 18.75 31.92 8.70
N GLN A 212 17.71 32.65 8.26
CA GLN A 212 17.86 33.95 7.59
C GLN A 212 17.83 35.12 8.58
N PRO A 213 18.43 36.29 8.29
CA PRO A 213 18.30 37.46 9.15
C PRO A 213 16.82 37.83 9.37
N ARG A 214 16.41 37.93 10.64
CA ARG A 214 15.05 38.32 11.03
C ARG A 214 15.01 39.81 11.33
N GLY A 215 14.12 40.53 10.64
CA GLY A 215 13.83 41.93 10.96
C GLY A 215 13.26 42.10 12.38
N PRO A 216 13.21 43.33 12.92
CA PRO A 216 12.79 43.59 14.30
C PRO A 216 11.36 43.09 14.60
N ALA A 217 10.48 43.06 13.61
CA ALA A 217 9.10 42.59 13.72
C ALA A 217 8.84 41.23 13.03
N GLY A 218 9.87 40.56 12.51
CA GLY A 218 9.70 39.27 11.84
C GLY A 218 9.48 38.13 12.83
N ILE A 219 8.88 37.02 12.39
CA ILE A 219 8.75 35.77 13.15
C ILE A 219 9.36 34.63 12.35
N TRP A 220 9.78 33.55 13.02
CA TRP A 220 10.31 32.38 12.33
C TRP A 220 9.19 31.51 11.79
N ASP A 221 9.36 31.01 10.56
CA ASP A 221 8.46 30.00 10.00
C ASP A 221 8.63 28.68 10.75
N VAL A 222 7.59 28.32 11.51
CA VAL A 222 7.48 27.04 12.21
C VAL A 222 6.57 26.05 11.48
N ASN A 223 5.71 26.55 10.58
CA ASN A 223 4.67 25.74 9.95
C ASN A 223 5.23 24.96 8.78
N THR A 224 6.03 25.59 7.91
CA THR A 224 6.66 24.92 6.77
C THR A 224 7.48 23.71 7.19
N PRO A 225 8.45 23.80 8.13
CA PRO A 225 9.23 22.63 8.53
C PRO A 225 8.35 21.55 9.18
N MET A 226 7.38 21.94 10.01
CA MET A 226 6.44 20.99 10.64
C MET A 226 5.60 20.25 9.61
N LEU A 227 4.96 20.97 8.68
CA LEU A 227 4.10 20.37 7.65
C LEU A 227 4.90 19.55 6.65
N SER A 228 6.10 20.00 6.27
CA SER A 228 6.98 19.24 5.39
C SER A 228 7.35 17.89 6.01
N ALA A 229 7.62 17.85 7.32
CA ALA A 229 7.85 16.61 8.05
C ALA A 229 6.58 15.75 8.16
N ALA A 230 5.42 16.35 8.46
CA ALA A 230 4.16 15.63 8.58
C ALA A 230 3.67 15.02 7.25
N LEU A 231 3.99 15.65 6.12
CA LEU A 231 3.64 15.19 4.77
C LEU A 231 4.63 14.16 4.21
N MET A 232 5.72 13.85 4.92
CA MET A 232 6.73 12.89 4.50
C MET A 232 6.17 11.46 4.58
N SER A 233 5.40 11.08 3.56
CA SER A 233 4.78 9.76 3.44
C SER A 233 4.92 9.23 2.02
N PRO A 234 4.90 7.89 1.81
CA PRO A 234 5.06 7.30 0.49
C PRO A 234 3.95 7.66 -0.52
N GLU A 235 2.79 8.09 0.00
CA GLU A 235 1.58 8.42 -0.77
C GLU A 235 1.53 9.89 -1.19
N ILE A 236 2.37 10.74 -0.59
CA ILE A 236 2.38 12.18 -0.83
C ILE A 236 3.68 12.59 -1.50
N GLU A 237 3.56 13.50 -2.46
CA GLU A 237 4.67 14.21 -3.07
C GLU A 237 4.52 15.70 -2.73
N LEU A 238 5.41 16.21 -1.89
CA LEU A 238 5.51 17.64 -1.64
C LEU A 238 6.27 18.29 -2.81
N CYS A 239 5.53 18.86 -3.76
CA CYS A 239 6.10 19.37 -5.01
C CYS A 239 6.89 20.67 -4.81
N SER A 240 6.38 21.59 -3.98
CA SER A 240 7.08 22.84 -3.69
C SER A 240 6.56 23.52 -2.42
N VAL A 241 7.39 24.40 -1.86
CA VAL A 241 7.01 25.38 -0.85
C VAL A 241 7.19 26.76 -1.49
N GLN A 242 6.14 27.58 -1.47
CA GLN A 242 6.13 28.88 -2.11
C GLN A 242 5.74 29.95 -1.11
N VAL A 243 6.47 31.05 -1.09
CA VAL A 243 6.12 32.24 -0.31
C VAL A 243 5.45 33.23 -1.24
N VAL A 244 4.28 33.72 -0.88
CA VAL A 244 3.54 34.71 -1.64
C VAL A 244 3.35 35.98 -0.80
N ALA A 245 3.49 37.13 -1.45
CA ALA A 245 3.22 38.43 -0.82
C ALA A 245 1.79 38.47 -0.29
N ASP A 246 1.56 39.17 0.81
CA ASP A 246 0.24 39.29 1.44
C ASP A 246 -0.68 40.27 0.69
N THR A 247 -0.94 39.95 -0.58
CA THR A 247 -1.85 40.68 -1.45
C THR A 247 -2.82 39.71 -2.12
N ARG A 248 -4.08 40.13 -2.22
CA ARG A 248 -5.13 39.31 -2.85
C ARG A 248 -4.80 38.93 -4.30
N SER A 249 -4.20 39.86 -5.06
CA SER A 249 -3.82 39.62 -6.46
C SER A 249 -2.70 38.59 -6.59
N ALA A 250 -1.68 38.65 -5.74
CA ALA A 250 -0.57 37.69 -5.76
C ALA A 250 -1.05 36.29 -5.35
N ALA A 251 -1.81 36.20 -4.25
CA ALA A 251 -2.38 34.94 -3.79
C ALA A 251 -3.30 34.32 -4.85
N ARG A 252 -4.14 35.13 -5.51
CA ARG A 252 -5.03 34.63 -6.57
C ARG A 252 -4.27 34.10 -7.77
N ALA A 253 -3.30 34.87 -8.28
CA ALA A 253 -2.48 34.46 -9.42
C ALA A 253 -1.73 33.15 -9.13
N GLN A 254 -1.20 33.01 -7.91
CA GLN A 254 -0.49 31.80 -7.51
C GLN A 254 -1.42 30.58 -7.40
N LEU A 255 -2.58 30.74 -6.78
CA LEU A 255 -3.59 29.68 -6.69
C LEU A 255 -4.07 29.22 -8.07
N ASP A 256 -4.33 30.17 -8.99
CA ASP A 256 -4.79 29.85 -10.35
C ASP A 256 -3.72 29.10 -11.17
N GLY A 257 -2.44 29.48 -11.00
CA GLY A 257 -1.32 28.77 -11.61
C GLY A 257 -1.16 27.35 -11.07
N LEU A 258 -1.29 27.17 -9.76
CA LEU A 258 -1.12 25.86 -9.11
C LEU A 258 -2.31 24.91 -9.32
N ALA A 259 -3.53 25.43 -9.37
CA ALA A 259 -4.76 24.62 -9.37
C ALA A 259 -4.88 23.61 -10.52
N ARG A 260 -4.07 23.74 -11.57
CA ARG A 260 -4.04 22.81 -12.71
C ARG A 260 -3.12 21.61 -12.48
N ASP A 261 -2.08 21.79 -11.67
CA ASP A 261 -0.93 20.87 -11.62
C ASP A 261 -0.80 20.12 -10.30
N VAL A 262 -1.59 20.46 -9.28
CA VAL A 262 -1.52 19.83 -7.95
C VAL A 262 -2.89 19.34 -7.48
N ASP A 263 -2.90 18.41 -6.55
CA ASP A 263 -4.13 17.84 -5.99
C ASP A 263 -4.59 18.56 -4.73
N LEU A 264 -3.64 19.11 -3.96
CA LEU A 264 -3.89 19.81 -2.71
C LEU A 264 -2.95 21.00 -2.55
N ILE A 265 -3.51 22.15 -2.21
CA ILE A 265 -2.76 23.34 -1.81
C ILE A 265 -3.05 23.56 -0.32
N ILE A 266 -2.01 23.61 0.50
CA ILE A 266 -2.12 23.93 1.92
C ILE A 266 -1.55 25.33 2.12
N THR A 267 -2.38 26.24 2.58
CA THR A 267 -1.97 27.61 2.87
C THR A 267 -1.60 27.75 4.34
N THR A 268 -0.48 28.39 4.63
CA THR A 268 -0.04 28.66 6.01
C THR A 268 0.21 30.15 6.18
N GLY A 269 -0.48 30.77 7.12
CA GLY A 269 -0.42 32.20 7.35
C GLY A 269 -1.80 32.76 7.62
N GLY A 270 -1.88 34.02 8.03
CA GLY A 270 -3.14 34.70 8.20
C GLY A 270 -3.79 34.96 6.85
N ILE A 271 -4.61 34.05 6.33
CA ILE A 271 -5.65 34.47 5.39
C ILE A 271 -6.65 35.23 6.25
N SER A 272 -6.41 36.53 6.40
CA SER A 272 -7.23 37.35 7.28
C SER A 272 -8.70 37.26 6.83
N VAL A 273 -9.50 36.57 7.64
CA VAL A 273 -10.95 36.73 7.67
C VAL A 273 -11.32 38.08 8.32
N CYS A 274 -10.33 38.85 8.79
CA CYS A 274 -10.47 40.19 9.34
C CYS A 274 -10.15 41.25 8.29
N GLN A 275 -11.20 41.95 7.89
CA GLN A 275 -11.14 43.21 7.17
C GLN A 275 -10.34 44.26 7.98
N SER A 276 -9.27 44.82 7.41
CA SER A 276 -8.87 46.22 7.68
C SER A 276 -7.73 46.70 6.76
N ALA A 277 -8.05 46.97 5.50
CA ALA A 277 -7.33 47.99 4.75
C ALA A 277 -8.22 49.24 4.66
N ARG A 278 -7.75 50.31 5.31
CA ARG A 278 -8.03 51.74 5.11
C ARG A 278 -9.34 52.13 4.37
N ASN A 279 -10.13 52.91 5.10
CA ASN A 279 -11.21 53.81 4.66
C ASN A 279 -12.56 53.12 4.33
N PRO A 280 -13.62 53.34 5.13
CA PRO A 280 -14.95 52.83 4.82
C PRO A 280 -15.63 53.78 3.81
N ASP A 281 -15.73 53.35 2.55
CA ASP A 281 -16.71 53.88 1.62
C ASP A 281 -18.00 53.04 1.75
N PRO A 282 -19.15 53.60 2.15
CA PRO A 282 -20.30 52.82 2.60
C PRO A 282 -21.22 52.42 1.44
N LEU A 283 -20.72 51.70 0.43
CA LEU A 283 -21.55 51.14 -0.63
C LEU A 283 -20.95 49.82 -1.18
N SER A 284 -21.00 48.73 -0.42
CA SER A 284 -20.87 47.40 -1.02
C SER A 284 -21.65 46.32 -0.28
N ALA A 285 -22.53 45.66 -1.03
CA ALA A 285 -23.35 44.50 -0.67
C ALA A 285 -22.52 43.30 -0.14
N PRO A 286 -23.14 42.32 0.56
CA PRO A 286 -22.42 41.39 1.42
C PRO A 286 -21.58 40.38 0.61
N LYS A 287 -20.28 40.33 0.91
CA LYS A 287 -19.35 39.30 0.46
C LYS A 287 -19.03 38.38 1.63
N ASN A 288 -19.80 37.30 1.75
CA ASN A 288 -19.39 36.12 2.51
C ASN A 288 -19.62 34.91 1.61
N ASP A 289 -18.66 34.69 0.71
CA ASP A 289 -18.52 33.41 0.03
C ASP A 289 -17.09 32.93 0.32
N PRO A 290 -16.90 31.89 1.14
CA PRO A 290 -15.59 31.28 1.28
C PRO A 290 -15.17 30.80 -0.10
N LEU A 291 -13.95 31.13 -0.52
CA LEU A 291 -13.33 30.69 -1.77
C LEU A 291 -13.16 29.16 -1.76
N ILE A 292 -14.25 28.42 -1.99
CA ILE A 292 -14.25 27.01 -2.30
C ILE A 292 -14.03 26.93 -3.80
N LEU A 293 -12.77 26.80 -4.21
CA LEU A 293 -12.42 26.60 -5.61
C LEU A 293 -12.81 25.19 -6.03
N ARG A 294 -14.01 25.06 -6.61
CA ARG A 294 -14.49 23.82 -7.22
C ARG A 294 -13.87 23.63 -8.59
N ARG A 295 -13.32 22.43 -8.84
CA ARG A 295 -12.96 21.99 -10.19
C ARG A 295 -14.28 21.75 -10.97
N GLY A 296 -14.62 22.63 -11.91
CA GLY A 296 -15.72 22.40 -12.87
C GLY A 296 -16.71 23.55 -13.12
N SER A 297 -16.54 24.74 -12.55
CA SER A 297 -17.39 25.90 -12.85
C SER A 297 -16.57 27.06 -13.40
N TRP A 298 -16.14 26.94 -14.65
CA TRP A 298 -15.75 28.10 -15.46
C TRP A 298 -16.91 28.36 -16.42
N PRO A 299 -17.59 29.52 -16.35
CA PRO A 299 -18.39 29.95 -17.48
C PRO A 299 -17.43 30.26 -18.63
N ASP A 300 -17.68 29.64 -19.78
CA ASP A 300 -17.14 30.12 -21.05
C ASP A 300 -17.50 31.60 -21.22
N ALA A 301 -16.50 32.46 -21.43
CA ALA A 301 -16.51 33.54 -22.41
C ALA A 301 -15.29 34.48 -22.23
N VAL A 302 -14.55 34.61 -23.34
CA VAL A 302 -13.92 35.84 -23.92
C VAL A 302 -13.28 36.84 -22.97
#